data_AF-A0A1Q8QFB7-F1
#
_entry.id   AF-A0A1Q8QFB7-F1
#
_cell.length_a   1.000
_cell.length_b   1.000
_cell.length_c   1.000
_cell.angle_alpha   90.00
_cell.angle_beta   90.00
_cell.angle_gamma   90.00
#
_symmetry.space_group_name_H-M   'P 1'
#
loop_
_entity.id
_entity.type
_entity.pdbx_description
1 polymer ?
#
loop_
_entity_poly.entity_id
_entity_poly.type
_entity_poly.pdbx_seq_one_letter_code
_entity_poly.pdbx_strand_id
1 'polypeptide(L)' 'MLFFLDELDAIGSARQQGGFGSGKEYNSIINTLLITLDRFPDTSIVIGATNMPEMLDLALERRFNLKLWLGLPF' A
#
# COMPACT_ATOMS: atom_id res chain seq x y z
N MET A 1 5.97 15.00 10.03
CA MET A 1 5.83 15.03 8.54
C MET A 1 4.73 14.07 8.17
N LEU A 2 3.76 14.48 7.34
CA LEU A 2 2.64 13.63 6.94
C LEU A 2 2.83 13.21 5.49
N PHE A 3 2.78 11.90 5.24
CA PHE A 3 2.70 11.34 3.89
C PHE A 3 1.34 10.69 3.69
N PHE A 4 0.71 11.04 2.57
CA PHE A 4 -0.57 10.49 2.15
C PHE A 4 -0.39 9.75 0.83
N LEU A 5 -0.81 8.50 0.81
CA LEU A 5 -0.83 7.63 -0.36
C LEU A 5 -2.30 7.34 -0.68
N ASP A 6 -2.82 7.97 -1.72
CA ASP A 6 -4.14 7.64 -2.25
C ASP A 6 -4.05 6.44 -3.20
N GLU A 7 -5.18 5.77 -3.44
CA GLU A 7 -5.28 4.65 -4.38
C GLU A 7 -4.19 3.57 -4.14
N LEU A 8 -3.98 3.18 -2.89
CA LEU A 8 -2.92 2.23 -2.53
C LEU A 8 -3.08 0.87 -3.24
N ASP A 9 -4.30 0.51 -3.64
CA ASP A 9 -4.63 -0.64 -4.49
C ASP A 9 -4.05 -0.55 -5.91
N ALA A 10 -3.75 0.64 -6.43
CA ALA A 10 -3.05 0.77 -7.71
C ALA A 10 -1.61 0.23 -7.64
N ILE A 11 -0.97 0.37 -6.47
CA ILE A 11 0.38 -0.17 -6.18
C ILE A 11 0.29 -1.61 -5.64
N GLY A 12 -0.81 -1.95 -4.96
CA GLY A 12 -1.04 -3.24 -4.30
C GLY A 12 -1.79 -4.29 -5.12
N SER A 13 -2.28 -3.98 -6.33
CA SER A 13 -3.09 -4.93 -7.10
C SER A 13 -2.26 -6.08 -7.67
N ALA A 14 -2.30 -7.22 -6.98
CA ALA A 14 -1.72 -8.50 -7.40
C ALA A 14 -2.37 -9.12 -8.67
N ARG A 15 -3.29 -8.41 -9.34
CA ARG A 15 -4.21 -8.99 -10.35
C ARG A 15 -4.19 -8.33 -11.73
N GLN A 16 -3.09 -7.72 -12.15
CA GLN A 16 -2.82 -7.62 -13.60
C GLN A 16 -2.13 -8.91 -14.09
N GLN A 17 -2.95 -9.96 -14.25
CA GLN A 17 -2.62 -11.13 -15.05
C GLN A 17 -2.32 -10.70 -16.49
N GLY A 18 -1.18 -11.14 -17.04
CA GLY A 18 -0.96 -11.03 -18.48
C GLY A 18 0.41 -11.40 -19.05
N GLY A 19 1.46 -11.62 -18.25
CA GLY A 19 2.75 -12.02 -18.81
C GLY A 19 3.79 -12.42 -17.78
N PHE A 20 4.60 -13.42 -18.12
CA PHE A 20 5.65 -14.09 -17.33
C PHE A 20 6.76 -13.18 -16.73
N GLY A 21 6.62 -11.85 -16.79
CA GLY A 21 7.57 -10.86 -16.27
C GLY A 21 6.99 -9.79 -15.31
N SER A 22 5.68 -9.54 -15.33
CA SER A 22 5.09 -8.36 -14.66
C SER A 22 5.04 -8.48 -13.13
N GLY A 23 4.95 -9.69 -12.59
CA GLY A 23 4.94 -9.91 -11.13
C GLY A 23 6.28 -9.59 -10.42
N LYS A 24 7.42 -9.60 -11.14
CA LYS A 24 8.73 -9.27 -10.55
C LYS A 24 8.85 -7.76 -10.30
N GLU A 25 8.39 -6.95 -11.25
CA GLU A 25 8.41 -5.49 -11.13
C GLU A 25 7.50 -5.03 -10.00
N TYR A 26 6.29 -5.58 -9.92
CA TYR A 26 5.35 -5.37 -8.82
C TYR A 26 5.98 -5.65 -7.44
N ASN A 27 6.57 -6.84 -7.27
CA ASN A 27 7.23 -7.19 -6.00
C ASN A 27 8.40 -6.25 -5.68
N SER A 28 9.11 -5.77 -6.69
CA SER A 28 10.19 -4.79 -6.51
C SER A 28 9.65 -3.43 -6.03
N ILE A 29 8.53 -2.98 -6.58
CA ILE A 29 7.89 -1.71 -6.20
C ILE A 29 7.40 -1.79 -4.75
N ILE A 30 6.70 -2.87 -4.38
CA ILE A 30 6.23 -3.06 -3.00
C ILE A 30 7.40 -3.10 -2.02
N ASN A 31 8.44 -3.89 -2.31
CA ASN A 31 9.61 -3.95 -1.45
C ASN A 31 10.29 -2.58 -1.32
N THR A 32 10.38 -1.81 -2.40
CA THR A 32 10.95 -0.45 -2.36
C THR A 32 10.11 0.48 -1.49
N LEU A 33 8.78 0.42 -1.61
CA LEU A 33 7.87 1.18 -0.76
C LEU A 33 8.05 0.80 0.71
N LEU A 34 8.06 -0.50 1.04
CA LEU A 34 8.26 -0.98 2.41
C LEU A 34 9.60 -0.50 3.00
N ILE A 35 10.70 -0.63 2.25
CA ILE A 35 12.02 -0.15 2.69
C ILE A 35 12.03 1.37 2.89
N THR A 36 11.30 2.11 2.05
CA THR A 36 11.20 3.57 2.15
C THR A 36 10.42 3.95 3.41
N LEU A 37 9.30 3.29 3.69
CA LEU A 37 8.53 3.47 4.92
C LEU A 37 9.36 3.15 6.17
N ASP A 38 10.14 2.06 6.13
CA ASP A 38 11.01 1.65 7.25
C ASP A 38 12.15 2.66 7.52
N ARG A 39 12.47 3.56 6.58
CA ARG A 39 13.49 4.61 6.74
C ARG A 39 12.93 5.93 7.24
N PHE A 40 11.61 6.06 7.39
CA PHE A 40 11.03 7.31 7.86
C PHE A 40 11.34 7.54 9.34
N PRO A 41 11.56 8.80 9.76
CA PRO A 41 11.69 9.12 11.18
C PRO A 41 10.41 8.74 11.94
N ASP A 42 10.54 8.30 13.18
CA ASP A 42 9.41 7.92 14.07
C ASP A 42 8.38 9.06 14.29
N THR A 43 8.76 10.31 14.01
CA THR A 43 7.89 11.49 14.06
C THR A 43 7.05 11.69 12.79
N SER A 44 7.14 10.77 11.84
CA SER A 44 6.40 10.79 10.57
C SER A 44 5.11 9.99 10.68
N ILE A 45 4.06 10.49 10.05
CA ILE A 45 2.77 9.81 9.95
C ILE A 45 2.59 9.43 8.49
N VAL A 46 2.24 8.16 8.23
CA VAL A 46 1.91 7.66 6.90
C VAL A 46 0.46 7.22 6.91
N ILE A 47 -0.31 7.74 5.97
CA ILE A 47 -1.71 7.41 5.76
C ILE A 47 -1.85 6.83 4.35
N GLY A 48 -2.43 5.65 4.25
CA GLY A 48 -2.82 5.03 2.98
C GLY A 48 -4.35 5.00 2.85
N ALA A 49 -4.87 5.33 1.67
CA ALA A 49 -6.27 5.18 1.32
C ALA A 49 -6.42 4.16 0.18
N THR A 50 -7.49 3.38 0.22
CA THR A 50 -7.79 2.36 -0.80
C THR A 50 -9.30 2.17 -0.90
N ASN A 51 -9.78 1.89 -2.11
CA ASN A 51 -11.18 1.53 -2.36
C ASN A 51 -11.36 0.00 -2.46
N MET A 52 -10.27 -0.75 -2.62
CA MET A 52 -10.26 -2.21 -2.81
C MET A 52 -9.32 -2.88 -1.81
N PRO A 53 -9.64 -2.87 -0.51
CA PRO A 53 -8.77 -3.41 0.54
C PRO A 53 -8.43 -4.90 0.35
N GLU A 54 -9.33 -5.69 -0.25
CA GLU A 54 -9.12 -7.10 -0.58
C GLU A 54 -8.05 -7.35 -1.66
N MET A 55 -7.66 -6.29 -2.39
CA MET A 55 -6.64 -6.35 -3.42
C MET A 55 -5.25 -6.04 -2.87
N LEU A 56 -5.12 -5.54 -1.64
CA LEU A 56 -3.84 -5.12 -1.07
C LEU A 56 -2.92 -6.30 -0.74
N ASP A 57 -1.61 -6.05 -0.89
CA ASP A 57 -0.59 -7.00 -0.47
C ASP A 57 -0.52 -7.11 1.07
N LEU A 58 -0.44 -8.34 1.57
CA LEU A 58 -0.36 -8.64 3.00
C LEU A 58 0.85 -7.97 3.69
N ALA A 59 1.96 -7.75 2.99
CA ALA A 59 3.13 -7.08 3.53
C ALA A 59 2.86 -5.58 3.76
N LEU A 60 2.16 -4.92 2.83
CA LEU A 60 1.72 -3.54 2.99
C LEU A 60 0.73 -3.43 4.14
N GLU A 61 -0.28 -4.30 4.19
CA GLU A 61 -1.27 -4.32 5.27
C GLU A 61 -0.67 -4.42 6.67
N ARG A 62 0.43 -5.17 6.82
CA ARG A 62 1.13 -5.33 8.11
C ARG A 62 1.93 -4.10 8.54
N ARG A 63 2.27 -3.20 7.61
CA ARG A 63 2.98 -1.95 7.93
C ARG A 63 2.06 -0.87 8.48
N PHE A 64 0.76 -0.91 8.16
CA PHE A 64 -0.20 0.02 8.72
C PHE A 64 -0.75 -0.51 10.05
N ASN A 65 -0.39 0.16 11.15
CA ASN A 65 -0.81 -0.27 12.49
C ASN A 65 -2.30 0.01 12.75
N LEU A 66 -2.82 1.09 12.18
CA LEU A 66 -4.22 1.50 12.33
C LEU A 66 -4.95 1.28 11.01
N LYS A 67 -6.08 0.57 11.07
CA LYS A 67 -6.99 0.37 9.94
C LYS A 67 -8.33 1.02 10.28
N LEU A 68 -8.77 1.97 9.45
CA LEU A 68 -10.04 2.68 9.62
C LEU A 68 -10.94 2.37 8.43
N TRP A 69 -12.19 2.00 8.71
CA TRP A 69 -13.21 1.81 7.68
C TRP A 69 -14.07 3.07 7.63
N LEU A 70 -14.08 3.73 6.46
CA LEU A 70 -14.89 4.90 6.22
C LEU A 70 -16.15 4.48 5.45
N GLY A 71 -17.30 4.60 6.12
CA GLY A 71 -18.60 4.44 5.48
C GLY A 71 -18.99 5.68 4.69
N LEU A 72 -20.07 5.58 3.92
CA LEU A 72 -20.67 6.73 3.25
C LEU A 72 -21.06 7.80 4.29
N PRO A 73 -20.93 9.10 3.95
CA PRO A 73 -21.50 10.16 4.78
C PRO A 73 -23.01 9.96 4.88
N PHE A 74 -23.54 10.17 6.09
CA PHE A 74 -24.96 10.08 6.42
C PHE A 74 -25.78 11.18 5.74
#